data_AF-A0AAD7GF93-F1
#
_entry.id   AF-A0AAD7GF93-F1
#
_cell.length_a   1.000
_cell.length_b   1.000
_cell.length_c   1.000
_cell.angle_alpha   90.00
_cell.angle_beta   90.00
_cell.angle_gamma   90.00
#
_symmetry.space_group_name_H-M   'P 1'
#
loop_
_entity.id
_entity.type
_entity.pdbx_description
1 polymer ?
#
loop_
_entity_poly.entity_id
_entity_poly.type
_entity_poly.pdbx_seq_one_letter_code
_entity_poly.pdbx_strand_id
1 'polypeptide(L)' 'PALRVQGHQESCSYLFGTAYMECIGHFHGKTAEHYWPEANQLGPHVRQMNLGHRQDTIINHHGDWNHKK' A
#
# COMPACT_ATOMS: atom_id res chain seq x y z
N PRO A 1 12.09 2.52 -10.48
CA PRO A 1 12.26 2.47 -9.00
C PRO A 1 12.91 1.18 -8.49
N ALA A 2 12.36 0.00 -8.84
CA ALA A 2 12.90 -1.30 -8.40
C ALA A 2 14.33 -1.60 -8.90
N LEU A 3 14.68 -1.11 -10.09
CA LEU A 3 16.01 -1.28 -10.69
C LEU A 3 17.13 -0.51 -9.97
N ARG A 4 16.82 0.42 -9.06
CA ARG A 4 17.84 1.24 -8.38
C ARG A 4 18.64 0.45 -7.32
N VAL A 5 18.11 -0.70 -6.90
CA VAL A 5 18.76 -1.58 -5.90
C VAL A 5 19.54 -2.73 -6.57
N GLN A 6 19.44 -2.90 -7.90
CA GLN A 6 20.26 -3.88 -8.61
C GLN A 6 21.75 -3.50 -8.54
N GLY A 7 22.57 -4.42 -8.01
CA GLY A 7 24.02 -4.22 -7.85
C GLY A 7 24.46 -3.70 -6.48
N HIS A 8 23.52 -3.41 -5.58
CA HIS A 8 23.84 -3.18 -4.16
C HIS A 8 23.95 -4.51 -3.38
N GLN A 9 24.57 -4.45 -2.20
CA GLN A 9 24.57 -5.57 -1.25
C GLN A 9 23.13 -6.01 -0.92
N GLU A 10 22.93 -7.31 -0.64
CA GLU A 10 21.60 -7.89 -0.45
C GLU A 10 20.77 -7.19 0.63
N SER A 11 21.40 -6.67 1.68
CA SER A 11 20.71 -5.90 2.73
C SER A 11 20.01 -4.64 2.23
N CYS A 12 20.49 -4.02 1.14
CA CYS A 12 19.83 -2.88 0.53
C CYS A 12 18.50 -3.24 -0.12
N SER A 13 18.33 -4.48 -0.59
CA SER A 13 17.07 -4.97 -1.15
C SER A 13 15.98 -5.02 -0.09
N TYR A 14 16.31 -5.39 1.14
CA TYR A 14 15.33 -5.42 2.24
C TYR A 14 15.03 -4.02 2.79
N LEU A 15 16.01 -3.12 2.82
CA LEU A 15 15.83 -1.77 3.37
C LEU A 15 15.18 -0.78 2.39
N PHE A 16 15.47 -0.93 1.09
CA PHE A 16 15.09 0.03 0.05
C PHE A 16 14.33 -0.60 -1.12
N GLY A 17 14.10 -1.90 -1.08
CA GLY A 17 13.25 -2.57 -2.06
C GLY A 17 11.82 -2.09 -1.89
N THR A 18 11.21 -1.66 -3.00
CA THR A 18 9.82 -1.18 -3.02
C THR A 18 8.81 -2.22 -2.57
N ALA A 19 9.19 -3.51 -2.55
CA ALA A 19 8.37 -4.60 -2.02
C ALA A 19 8.31 -4.63 -0.49
N TYR A 20 9.27 -4.02 0.20
CA TYR A 20 9.38 -4.02 1.66
C TYR A 20 9.03 -2.68 2.29
N MET A 21 8.68 -1.67 1.48
CA MET A 21 8.30 -0.35 1.96
C MET A 21 6.78 -0.30 2.18
N GLU A 22 6.36 0.17 3.35
CA GLU A 22 4.95 0.41 3.63
C GLU A 22 4.37 1.48 2.69
N CYS A 23 3.10 1.32 2.35
CA CYS A 23 2.34 2.24 1.51
C CYS A 23 2.86 2.42 0.07
N ILE A 24 3.77 1.56 -0.41
CA ILE A 24 4.16 1.52 -1.82
C ILE A 24 3.31 0.49 -2.57
N GLY A 25 2.68 0.93 -3.66
CA GLY A 25 1.92 0.04 -4.55
C GLY A 25 2.84 -0.89 -5.33
N HIS A 26 2.78 -2.20 -5.03
CA HIS A 26 3.43 -3.22 -5.84
C HIS A 26 2.51 -3.66 -6.99
N PHE A 27 2.56 -2.96 -8.12
CA PHE A 27 1.69 -3.29 -9.26
C PHE A 27 2.19 -4.52 -10.01
N HIS A 28 1.50 -5.66 -9.83
CA HIS A 28 1.65 -6.82 -10.70
C HIS A 28 0.77 -6.64 -11.95
N GLY A 29 1.38 -6.23 -13.07
CA GLY A 29 0.70 -5.83 -14.32
C GLY A 29 -0.09 -6.90 -15.08
N LYS A 30 -0.51 -8.00 -14.46
CA LYS A 30 -1.29 -9.07 -15.10
C LYS A 30 -2.75 -9.17 -14.63
N THR A 31 -3.12 -8.49 -13.55
CA THR A 31 -4.50 -8.46 -13.05
C THR A 31 -4.82 -7.08 -12.52
N ALA A 32 -5.92 -6.47 -12.96
CA ALA A 32 -6.45 -5.28 -12.31
C ALA A 32 -6.93 -5.68 -10.91
N GLU A 33 -6.26 -5.20 -9.86
CA GLU A 33 -6.62 -5.55 -8.50
C GLU A 33 -8.00 -4.96 -8.15
N HIS A 34 -8.95 -5.84 -7.82
CA HIS A 34 -10.25 -5.43 -7.32
C HIS A 34 -10.12 -5.02 -5.84
N TYR A 35 -9.51 -3.85 -5.58
CA TYR A 35 -9.44 -3.23 -4.25
C TYR A 35 -10.83 -2.81 -3.73
N TRP A 36 -11.76 -2.54 -4.65
CA TRP A 36 -13.11 -2.06 -4.36
C TRP A 36 -13.88 -2.80 -3.25
N PRO A 37 -13.99 -4.15 -3.25
CA PRO A 37 -14.64 -4.89 -2.15
C PRO A 37 -14.00 -4.63 -0.79
N GLU A 38 -12.68 -4.48 -0.71
CA GLU A 38 -11.98 -4.18 0.54
C GLU A 38 -12.27 -2.76 1.01
N ALA A 39 -12.21 -1.79 0.10
CA ALA A 39 -12.52 -0.39 0.39
C ALA A 39 -13.94 -0.19 0.93
N ASN A 40 -14.91 -0.97 0.43
CA ASN A 40 -16.31 -0.86 0.84
C ASN A 40 -16.53 -1.23 2.31
N GLN A 41 -15.69 -2.09 2.88
CA GLN A 41 -15.77 -2.47 4.30
C GLN A 41 -15.44 -1.28 5.23
N LEU A 42 -14.60 -0.35 4.76
CA LEU A 42 -14.26 0.88 5.49
C LEU A 42 -15.41 1.89 5.55
N GLY A 43 -16.32 1.86 4.56
CA GLY A 43 -17.35 2.87 4.34
C GLY A 43 -18.16 3.25 5.60
N PRO A 44 -18.69 2.30 6.39
CA PRO A 44 -19.42 2.60 7.62
C PRO A 44 -18.56 3.26 8.71
N HIS A 45 -17.28 2.89 8.79
CA HIS A 45 -16.36 3.32 9.86
C HIS A 45 -15.92 4.76 9.63
N VAL A 46 -15.53 5.08 8.40
CA VAL A 46 -15.03 6.41 8.04
C VAL A 46 -16.11 7.50 8.13
N ARG A 47 -17.39 7.15 7.98
CA ARG A 47 -18.52 8.09 8.10
C ARG A 47 -18.66 8.70 9.49
N GLN A 48 -18.22 8.00 10.53
CA GLN A 48 -18.28 8.47 11.92
C GLN A 48 -17.03 9.26 12.33
N MET A 49 -15.99 9.27 11.49
CA MET A 49 -14.72 9.96 11.78
C MET A 49 -14.77 11.44 11.39
N ASN A 50 -13.98 12.24 12.12
CA ASN A 50 -13.67 13.62 11.74
C ASN A 50 -12.90 13.67 10.40
N LEU A 51 -12.86 14.82 9.74
CA LEU A 51 -12.28 14.97 8.39
C LEU A 51 -10.80 14.52 8.30
N GLY A 52 -9.98 14.87 9.29
CA GLY A 52 -8.55 14.49 9.32
C GLY A 52 -8.37 12.99 9.52
N HIS A 53 -8.96 12.43 10.58
CA HIS A 53 -8.88 10.99 10.86
C HIS A 53 -9.47 10.14 9.75
N ARG A 54 -10.51 10.64 9.08
CA ARG A 54 -11.10 9.96 7.92
C ARG A 54 -10.06 9.79 6.82
N GLN A 55 -9.34 10.85 6.48
CA GLN A 55 -8.34 10.83 5.42
C GLN A 55 -7.18 9.91 5.79
N ASP A 56 -6.64 10.03 7.00
CA ASP A 56 -5.53 9.20 7.47
C ASP A 56 -5.91 7.71 7.52
N THR A 57 -7.11 7.39 7.99
CA THR A 57 -7.64 6.01 8.01
C THR A 57 -7.75 5.42 6.61
N ILE A 58 -8.26 6.20 5.66
CA ILE A 58 -8.37 5.77 4.27
C ILE A 58 -6.98 5.51 3.70
N ILE A 59 -6.03 6.44 3.88
CA ILE A 59 -4.66 6.30 3.38
C ILE A 59 -3.96 5.07 3.95
N ASN A 60 -4.02 4.88 5.27
CA ASN A 60 -3.39 3.74 5.95
C ASN A 60 -3.97 2.41 5.48
N HIS A 61 -5.30 2.32 5.32
CA HIS A 61 -5.94 1.10 4.82
C HIS A 61 -5.52 0.76 3.38
N HIS A 62 -5.45 1.76 2.49
CA HIS A 62 -4.96 1.54 1.13
C HIS A 62 -3.48 1.12 1.14
N GLY A 63 -2.67 1.72 2.00
CA GLY A 63 -1.25 1.40 2.12
C GLY A 63 -0.99 -0.01 2.63
N ASP A 64 -1.73 -0.45 3.64
CA ASP A 64 -1.67 -1.82 4.18
C ASP A 64 -2.14 -2.87 3.15
N TRP A 65 -3.22 -2.58 2.43
CA TRP A 65 -3.66 -3.46 1.33
C TRP A 65 -2.60 -3.61 0.25
N ASN A 66 -1.98 -2.49 -0.17
CA ASN A 66 -0.91 -2.49 -1.16
C ASN A 66 0.33 -3.26 -0.68
N HIS A 67 0.63 -3.24 0.62
CA HIS A 67 1.78 -3.95 1.18
C HIS A 67 1.57 -5.47 1.28
N LYS A 68 0.32 -5.91 1.47
CA LYS A 68 -0.04 -7.33 1.55
C LYS A 68 -0.09 -8.05 0.19
N LYS A 69 0.08 -7.33 -0.93
CA LYS A 69 0.03 -7.85 -2.31
C LYS A 69 1.43 -7.89 -2.93
#